data_AF-I4YP04-F1
#
_entry.id   AF-I4YP04-F1
#
_cell.length_a   1.000
_cell.length_b   1.000
_cell.length_c   1.000
_cell.angle_alpha   90.00
_cell.angle_beta   90.00
_cell.angle_gamma   90.00
#
_symmetry.space_group_name_H-M   'P 1'
#
loop_
_entity.id
_entity.type
_entity.pdbx_description
1 polymer ?
#
loop_
_entity_poly.entity_id
_entity_poly.type
_entity_poly.pdbx_seq_one_letter_code
_entity_poly.pdbx_strand_id
1 'polypeptide(L)'
;MKKTVEVTMIVEVEVDESKFTPEFMREFRESFYDFHEVEDHIMHIAQLEARGLLSPRFTEGYGPLADMGIKADVVDQSQEIPEPV
;
A
#
# COMPACT_ATOMS: atom_id res chain seq x y z
N MET A 1 -15.36 5.83 -28.29
CA MET A 1 -15.14 7.10 -27.57
C MET A 1 -14.06 6.87 -26.53
N LYS A 2 -13.09 7.77 -26.38
CA LYS A 2 -12.02 7.70 -25.35
C LYS A 2 -12.22 8.86 -24.37
N LYS A 3 -12.15 8.59 -23.07
CA LYS A 3 -12.17 9.58 -21.99
C LYS A 3 -11.08 9.23 -20.99
N THR A 4 -10.44 10.24 -20.42
CA THR A 4 -9.58 10.09 -19.24
C THR A 4 -10.46 10.32 -18.02
N VAL A 5 -10.29 9.48 -17.00
CA VAL A 5 -10.98 9.60 -15.71
C VAL A 5 -9.88 9.64 -14.67
N GLU A 6 -9.91 10.65 -13.79
CA GLU A 6 -9.10 10.66 -12.59
C GLU A 6 -9.81 9.84 -11.51
N VAL A 7 -9.07 8.97 -10.84
CA VAL A 7 -9.55 8.17 -9.73
C VAL A 7 -8.62 8.44 -8.55
N THR A 8 -9.17 9.00 -7.49
CA THR A 8 -8.43 9.34 -6.27
C THR A 8 -9.00 8.55 -5.11
N MET A 9 -8.10 7.94 -4.32
CA MET A 9 -8.45 7.19 -3.11
C MET A 9 -7.56 7.67 -1.99
N ILE A 10 -8.16 7.97 -0.84
CA ILE A 10 -7.44 8.25 0.40
C ILE A 10 -7.50 6.97 1.23
N VAL A 11 -6.32 6.45 1.57
CA VAL A 11 -6.18 5.22 2.34
C VAL A 11 -5.51 5.56 3.66
N GLU A 12 -6.18 5.21 4.76
CA GLU A 12 -5.58 5.23 6.09
C GLU A 12 -4.80 3.92 6.28
N VAL A 13 -3.55 4.01 6.74
CA VAL A 13 -2.68 2.84 6.93
C VAL A 13 -2.10 2.89 8.34
N GLU A 14 -2.23 1.78 9.06
CA GLU A 14 -1.62 1.53 10.36
C GLU A 14 -0.58 0.41 10.20
N VAL A 15 0.60 0.60 10.77
CA VAL A 15 1.66 -0.41 10.82
C VAL A 15 2.29 -0.47 12.21
N ASP A 16 2.74 -1.64 12.64
CA ASP A 16 3.63 -1.77 13.80
C ASP A 16 5.08 -1.59 13.34
N GLU A 17 5.62 -0.39 13.48
CA GLU A 17 6.99 -0.05 13.05
C GLU A 17 8.06 -0.99 13.65
N SER A 18 7.81 -1.58 14.83
CA SER A 18 8.76 -2.53 15.44
C SER A 18 8.95 -3.81 14.63
N LYS A 19 8.03 -4.12 13.69
CA LYS A 19 8.11 -5.24 12.76
C LYS A 19 8.97 -4.96 11.54
N PHE A 20 9.19 -3.68 11.22
CA PHE A 20 10.03 -3.22 10.11
C PHE A 20 11.50 -3.18 10.55
N THR A 21 11.98 -4.32 11.04
CA THR A 21 13.37 -4.48 11.51
C THR A 21 14.36 -4.28 10.37
N PRO A 22 15.63 -3.91 10.65
CA PRO A 22 16.66 -3.79 9.62
C PRO A 22 16.82 -5.06 8.76
N GLU A 23 16.64 -6.23 9.37
CA GLU A 23 16.65 -7.52 8.67
C GLU A 23 15.47 -7.66 7.71
N PHE A 24 14.25 -7.38 8.17
CA PHE A 24 13.05 -7.39 7.33
C PHE A 24 13.18 -6.41 6.16
N MET A 25 13.57 -5.17 6.45
CA MET A 25 13.76 -4.12 5.44
C MET A 25 14.80 -4.54 4.40
N ARG A 26 15.87 -5.22 4.82
CA ARG A 26 16.88 -5.78 3.89
C ARG A 26 16.33 -6.89 3.01
N GLU A 27 15.68 -7.87 3.60
CA GLU A 27 15.16 -9.00 2.84
C GLU A 27 14.09 -8.54 1.84
N PHE A 28 13.23 -7.60 2.28
CA PHE A 28 12.21 -7.02 1.43
C PHE A 28 12.82 -6.32 0.22
N ARG A 29 13.81 -5.44 0.42
CA ARG A 29 14.42 -4.70 -0.70
C ARG A 29 15.20 -5.59 -1.67
N GLU A 30 15.79 -6.68 -1.18
CA GLU A 30 16.51 -7.64 -2.01
C GLU A 30 15.57 -8.51 -2.86
N SER A 31 14.33 -8.71 -2.39
CA SER A 31 13.37 -9.64 -3.01
C SER A 31 12.24 -8.98 -3.79
N PHE A 32 11.85 -7.75 -3.43
CA PHE A 32 10.65 -7.08 -3.93
C PHE A 32 10.97 -5.69 -4.52
N TYR A 33 10.92 -4.63 -3.71
CA TYR A 33 11.08 -3.25 -4.13
C TYR A 33 12.19 -2.57 -3.32
N ASP A 34 12.98 -1.69 -3.94
CA ASP A 34 14.11 -0.98 -3.32
C ASP A 34 13.64 0.11 -2.32
N PHE A 35 12.97 -0.32 -1.25
CA PHE A 35 12.46 0.50 -0.16
C PHE A 35 13.48 0.60 0.96
N HIS A 36 13.68 1.82 1.46
CA HIS A 36 14.69 2.11 2.48
C HIS A 36 14.05 2.59 3.78
N GLU A 37 12.85 3.16 3.71
CA GLU A 37 12.14 3.73 4.85
C GLU A 37 10.77 3.07 5.04
N VAL A 38 10.21 3.13 6.26
CA VAL A 38 8.90 2.53 6.56
C VAL A 38 7.79 3.21 5.74
N GLU A 39 7.93 4.51 5.46
CA GLU A 39 7.01 5.29 4.63
C GLU A 39 6.86 4.72 3.22
N ASP A 40 7.91 4.15 2.63
CA ASP A 40 7.84 3.49 1.33
C ASP A 40 6.88 2.30 1.38
N HIS A 41 6.95 1.52 2.47
CA HIS A 41 6.06 0.39 2.68
C HIS A 41 4.62 0.85 2.94
N ILE A 42 4.42 1.93 3.70
CA ILE A 42 3.09 2.51 3.93
C ILE A 42 2.45 2.92 2.61
N MET A 43 3.19 3.61 1.73
CA MET A 43 2.71 3.98 0.40
C MET A 43 2.36 2.77 -0.45
N HIS A 44 3.17 1.71 -0.38
CA HIS A 44 2.89 0.48 -1.11
C HIS A 44 1.66 -0.27 -0.57
N ILE A 45 1.51 -0.39 0.76
CA ILE A 45 0.33 -0.98 1.40
C ILE A 45 -0.93 -0.21 1.00
N ALA A 46 -0.89 1.13 1.02
CA ALA A 46 -2.00 1.96 0.57
C ALA A 46 -2.41 1.64 -0.88
N GLN A 47 -1.43 1.50 -1.79
CA GLN A 47 -1.70 1.14 -3.18
C GLN A 47 -2.27 -0.28 -3.33
N LEU A 48 -1.81 -1.24 -2.51
CA LEU A 48 -2.36 -2.59 -2.52
C LEU A 48 -3.83 -2.59 -2.08
N GLU A 49 -4.17 -1.85 -1.02
CA GLU A 49 -5.54 -1.72 -0.55
C GLU A 49 -6.43 -1.04 -1.59
N ALA A 50 -5.99 0.09 -2.14
CA ALA A 50 -6.71 0.81 -3.20
C ALA A 50 -7.01 -0.07 -4.44
N ARG A 51 -6.20 -1.10 -4.68
CA ARG A 51 -6.35 -2.05 -5.80
C ARG A 51 -7.08 -3.34 -5.41
N GLY A 52 -7.48 -3.50 -4.14
CA GLY A 52 -8.09 -4.74 -3.64
C GLY A 52 -7.14 -5.93 -3.62
N LEU A 53 -5.83 -5.68 -3.50
CA LEU A 53 -4.78 -6.70 -3.47
C LEU A 53 -4.22 -6.96 -2.07
N LEU A 54 -4.60 -6.13 -1.09
CA LEU A 54 -4.22 -6.33 0.29
C LEU A 54 -5.06 -7.46 0.90
N SER A 55 -4.41 -8.58 1.21
CA SER A 55 -5.08 -9.79 1.70
C SER A 55 -4.70 -10.06 3.16
N PRO A 56 -5.69 -10.16 4.07
CA PRO A 56 -5.41 -10.36 5.50
C PRO A 56 -4.76 -11.72 5.78
N ARG A 57 -4.98 -12.72 4.92
CA ARG A 57 -4.40 -14.06 5.09
C ARG A 57 -2.93 -14.10 4.69
N PHE A 58 -2.60 -13.42 3.61
CA PHE A 58 -1.25 -13.37 3.07
C PHE A 58 -1.18 -12.28 2.01
N THR A 59 -0.28 -11.32 2.19
CA THR A 59 0.09 -10.31 1.20
C THR A 59 1.55 -10.54 0.81
N GLU A 60 1.83 -10.57 -0.50
CA GLU A 60 3.18 -10.78 -0.99
C GLU A 60 4.14 -9.69 -0.46
N GLY A 61 5.29 -10.12 0.06
CA GLY A 61 6.26 -9.25 0.73
C GLY A 61 5.99 -8.98 2.21
N TYR A 62 4.76 -9.11 2.71
CA TYR A 62 4.40 -8.83 4.11
C TYR A 62 3.92 -10.04 4.90
N GLY A 63 3.54 -11.13 4.23
CA GLY A 63 2.96 -12.30 4.89
C GLY A 63 1.55 -12.03 5.44
N PRO A 64 1.12 -12.74 6.50
CA PRO A 64 -0.14 -12.45 7.20
C PRO A 64 -0.10 -11.07 7.87
N LEU A 65 -1.06 -10.20 7.54
CA LEU A 65 -1.03 -8.79 7.97
C LEU A 65 -1.09 -8.63 9.50
N ALA A 66 -1.78 -9.54 10.18
CA ALA A 66 -1.87 -9.55 11.63
C ALA A 66 -0.50 -9.75 12.31
N ASP A 67 0.42 -10.50 11.70
CA ASP A 67 1.74 -10.76 12.26
C ASP A 67 2.66 -9.52 12.18
N MET A 68 2.39 -8.67 11.18
CA MET A 68 3.09 -7.39 10.93
C MET A 68 2.37 -6.17 11.54
N GLY A 69 1.21 -6.37 12.17
CA GLY A 69 0.42 -5.26 12.71
C GLY A 69 -0.07 -4.28 11.64
N ILE A 70 -0.32 -4.77 10.41
CA ILE A 70 -0.75 -3.93 9.28
C ILE A 70 -2.28 -3.90 9.20
N LYS A 71 -2.84 -2.69 9.07
CA LYS A 71 -4.23 -2.45 8.64
C LYS A 71 -4.24 -1.34 7.60
N ALA A 72 -5.16 -1.42 6.65
CA ALA A 72 -5.40 -0.32 5.74
C ALA A 72 -6.87 -0.32 5.32
N ASP A 73 -7.43 0.87 5.21
CA ASP A 73 -8.83 1.07 4.83
C ASP A 73 -8.94 2.28 3.90
N VAL A 74 -9.71 2.15 2.82
CA VAL A 74 -10.09 3.28 1.97
C VAL A 74 -11.09 4.14 2.74
N VAL A 75 -10.68 5.35 3.11
CA VAL A 75 -11.50 6.28 3.90
C VAL A 75 -12.22 7.32 3.04
N ASP A 76 -11.75 7.57 1.82
CA ASP A 76 -12.42 8.41 0.83
C ASP A 76 -12.09 7.96 -0.60
N GLN A 77 -13.02 8.19 -1.52
CA GLN A 77 -12.85 7.87 -2.94
C GLN A 77 -13.62 8.85 -3.82
N SER A 78 -12.94 9.42 -4.81
CA SER A 78 -13.55 10.30 -5.81
C SER A 78 -13.18 9.89 -7.23
N GLN A 79 -14.03 10.28 -8.19
CA GLN A 79 -13.85 10.01 -9.61
C GLN A 79 -14.36 11.20 -10.42
N GLU A 80 -13.53 11.74 -11.31
CA GLU A 80 -13.91 12.86 -12.16
C GLU A 80 -13.33 12.75 -13.57
N ILE A 81 -13.99 13.36 -14.56
CA ILE A 81 -13.46 13.51 -15.91
C ILE A 81 -12.82 14.90 -15.97
N PRO A 82 -11.48 15.01 -15.94
CA PRO A 82 -10.81 16.31 -15.93
C PRO A 82 -11.11 17.10 -17.20
N GLU A 83 -11.12 18.43 -17.09
CA GLU A 83 -11.22 19.30 -18.25
C GLU A 83 -9.99 19.12 -19.16
N PRO A 84 -10.15 19.20 -20.49
CA PRO A 84 -9.00 19.15 -21.41
C PRO A 84 -8.02 20.28 -21.10
N VAL A 85 -6.74 19.92 -20.93
CA VAL A 85 -5.62 20.88 -20.82
C VAL A 85 -5.34 21.54 -22.17
#